data_AF-A0A950K6A6-F1
#
_entry.id   AF-A0A950K6A6-F1
#
_cell.length_a   1.000
_cell.length_b   1.000
_cell.length_c   1.000
_cell.angle_alpha   90.00
_cell.angle_beta   90.00
_cell.angle_gamma   90.00
#
_symmetry.space_group_name_H-M   'P 1'
#
loop_
_entity.id
_entity.type
_entity.pdbx_description
1 polymer ?
#
loop_
_entity_poly.entity_id
_entity_poly.type
_entity_poly.pdbx_seq_one_letter_code
_entity_poly.pdbx_strand_id
1 'polypeptide(L)'
;MEWIYIHLLTPLLNVLYVPCDWILGWVEHFRPAVSISIVGVISGVAVIAVQKWGSNQKYMGKAKADLEFLKKKMKAAKQAKDDDALARARGLSGKIGGKYMIAALKPSLWTVPLIGVIGLWTGSRLGFHPIHPGDEVAVVADFEDNAKG
;
A
#
# COMPACT_ATOMS: atom_id res chain seq x y z
N MET A 1 -3.07 -27.48 -1.02
CA MET A 1 -2.31 -26.25 -1.33
C MET A 1 -1.58 -25.69 -0.10
N GLU A 2 -2.10 -25.82 1.12
CA GLU A 2 -1.48 -25.30 2.35
C GLU A 2 -0.03 -25.76 2.59
N TRP A 3 0.31 -26.98 2.20
CA TRP A 3 1.66 -27.55 2.39
C TRP A 3 2.78 -26.78 1.66
N ILE A 4 2.49 -26.25 0.45
CA ILE A 4 3.45 -25.46 -0.33
C ILE A 4 3.62 -24.06 0.28
N TYR A 5 2.52 -23.47 0.77
CA TYR A 5 2.56 -22.18 1.46
C TYR A 5 3.42 -22.27 2.72
N ILE A 6 3.23 -23.29 3.54
CA ILE A 6 3.93 -23.43 4.82
C ILE A 6 5.43 -23.68 4.64
N HIS A 7 5.85 -24.48 3.66
CA HIS A 7 7.29 -24.76 3.51
C HIS A 7 8.06 -23.75 2.67
N LEU A 8 7.41 -23.05 1.73
CA LEU A 8 8.10 -22.16 0.80
C LEU A 8 7.98 -20.68 1.19
N LEU A 9 6.84 -20.25 1.73
CA LEU A 9 6.65 -18.85 2.15
C LEU A 9 7.13 -18.58 3.57
N THR A 10 6.96 -19.50 4.51
CA THR A 10 7.37 -19.28 5.92
C THR A 10 8.84 -18.91 6.09
N PRO A 11 9.83 -19.58 5.48
CA PRO A 11 11.24 -19.16 5.63
C PRO A 11 11.49 -17.78 5.01
N LEU A 12 10.84 -17.46 3.88
CA LEU A 12 10.94 -16.15 3.25
C LEU A 12 10.33 -15.05 4.14
N LEU A 13 9.14 -15.29 4.68
CA LEU A 13 8.44 -14.37 5.57
C LEU A 13 9.23 -14.17 6.85
N ASN A 14 9.82 -15.21 7.43
CA ASN A 14 10.66 -15.07 8.62
C ASN A 14 11.84 -14.12 8.39
N VAL A 15 12.51 -14.21 7.24
CA VAL A 15 13.58 -13.27 6.87
C VAL A 15 13.04 -11.85 6.71
N LEU A 16 11.86 -11.69 6.09
CA LEU A 16 11.21 -10.39 5.91
C LEU A 16 10.63 -9.82 7.22
N TYR A 17 10.34 -10.66 8.20
CA TYR A 17 9.83 -10.26 9.51
C TYR A 17 10.91 -9.71 10.41
N VAL A 18 12.16 -10.15 10.29
CA VAL A 18 13.30 -9.60 11.06
C VAL A 18 13.36 -8.06 11.03
N PRO A 19 13.35 -7.38 9.86
CA PRO A 19 13.31 -5.92 9.83
C PRO A 19 11.98 -5.35 10.33
N CYS A 20 10.86 -6.03 10.13
CA CYS A 20 9.57 -5.60 10.68
C CYS A 20 9.55 -5.64 12.21
N ASP A 21 10.04 -6.71 12.83
CA ASP A 21 10.17 -6.85 14.29
C ASP A 21 11.09 -5.75 14.85
N TRP A 22 12.20 -5.45 14.16
CA TRP A 22 13.10 -4.37 14.58
C TRP A 22 12.45 -2.98 14.51
N ILE A 23 11.65 -2.70 13.48
CA ILE A 23 11.04 -1.38 13.25
C ILE A 23 9.71 -1.21 14.00
N LEU A 24 8.92 -2.28 14.11
CA LEU A 24 7.52 -2.26 14.57
C LEU A 24 7.28 -3.08 15.84
N GLY A 25 8.22 -3.91 16.29
CA GLY A 25 8.00 -4.77 17.47
C GLY A 25 7.73 -4.00 18.76
N TRP A 26 8.22 -2.76 18.88
CA TRP A 26 7.88 -1.90 20.02
C TRP A 26 6.37 -1.57 20.10
N VAL A 27 5.66 -1.65 18.98
CA VAL A 27 4.22 -1.36 18.88
C VAL A 27 3.36 -2.45 19.54
N GLU A 28 3.92 -3.64 19.78
CA GLU A 28 3.24 -4.76 20.46
C GLU A 28 2.95 -4.48 21.95
N HIS A 29 3.62 -3.49 22.55
CA HIS A 29 3.43 -3.13 23.96
C HIS A 29 2.14 -2.33 24.21
N PHE A 30 1.47 -1.87 23.15
CA PHE A 30 0.23 -1.11 23.26
C PHE A 30 -1.00 -2.01 23.11
N ARG A 31 -2.17 -1.46 23.46
CA ARG A 31 -3.45 -2.14 23.21
C ARG A 31 -3.60 -2.37 21.70
N PRO A 32 -4.14 -3.53 21.25
CA PRO A 32 -4.19 -3.89 19.83
C PRO A 32 -4.75 -2.81 18.90
N ALA A 33 -5.82 -2.11 19.33
CA ALA A 33 -6.41 -1.03 18.54
C ALA A 33 -5.45 0.15 18.28
N VAL A 34 -4.65 0.51 19.28
CA VAL A 34 -3.63 1.57 19.16
C VAL A 34 -2.47 1.07 18.29
N SER A 35 -2.04 -0.17 18.51
CA SER A 35 -0.97 -0.80 17.74
C SER A 35 -1.27 -0.82 16.24
N ILE A 36 -2.47 -1.29 15.86
CA ILE A 36 -2.92 -1.34 14.46
C ILE A 36 -2.99 0.07 13.86
N SER A 37 -3.45 1.06 14.61
CA SER A 37 -3.53 2.45 14.15
C SER A 37 -2.14 3.02 13.86
N ILE A 38 -1.16 2.78 14.74
CA ILE A 38 0.23 3.22 14.57
C ILE A 38 0.84 2.55 13.33
N VAL A 39 0.70 1.23 13.19
CA VAL A 39 1.20 0.48 12.02
C VAL A 39 0.56 1.00 10.73
N GLY A 40 -0.73 1.35 10.75
CA GLY A 40 -1.42 1.96 9.62
C GLY A 40 -0.81 3.30 9.20
N VAL A 41 -0.49 4.18 10.14
CA VAL A 41 0.18 5.45 9.85
C VAL A 41 1.58 5.23 9.29
N ILE A 42 2.39 4.38 9.93
CA ILE A 42 3.77 4.10 9.50
C ILE A 42 3.79 3.50 8.10
N SER A 43 2.93 2.52 7.82
CA SER A 43 2.83 1.91 6.50
C SER A 43 2.38 2.91 5.43
N GLY A 44 1.44 3.81 5.75
CA GLY A 44 1.04 4.90 4.86
C GLY A 44 2.21 5.83 4.52
N VAL A 45 3.01 6.24 5.51
CA VAL A 45 4.21 7.05 5.29
C VAL A 45 5.25 6.29 4.45
N ALA A 46 5.45 5.01 4.71
CA ALA A 46 6.38 4.17 3.93
C ALA A 46 5.96 4.07 2.46
N VAL A 47 4.66 3.90 2.19
CA VAL A 47 4.10 3.90 0.82
C VAL A 47 4.36 5.23 0.13
N ILE A 48 4.14 6.35 0.81
CA ILE A 48 4.42 7.69 0.26
C ILE A 48 5.92 7.84 -0.04
N ALA A 49 6.80 7.36 0.84
CA ALA A 49 8.24 7.42 0.64
C ALA A 49 8.68 6.59 -0.58
N VAL A 50 8.17 5.36 -0.73
CA VAL A 50 8.42 4.50 -1.89
C VAL A 50 7.90 5.14 -3.18
N GLN A 51 6.71 5.74 -3.17
CA GLN A 51 6.19 6.43 -4.34
C GLN A 51 7.02 7.68 -4.68
N LYS A 52 7.51 8.41 -3.67
CA LYS A 52 8.32 9.61 -3.85
C LYS A 52 9.69 9.29 -4.44
N TRP A 53 10.36 8.25 -3.95
CA TRP A 53 11.71 7.85 -4.40
C TRP A 53 11.70 6.93 -5.62
N GLY A 54 10.66 6.11 -5.77
CA GLY A 54 10.50 5.21 -6.91
C GLY A 54 9.98 5.90 -8.18
N SER A 55 9.40 7.10 -8.06
CA SER A 55 8.91 7.88 -9.21
C SER A 55 9.86 9.02 -9.58
N ASN A 56 10.15 9.17 -10.88
CA ASN A 56 10.84 10.35 -11.38
C ASN A 56 9.85 11.53 -11.45
N GLN A 57 9.70 12.24 -10.33
CA GLN A 57 8.76 13.36 -10.17
C GLN A 57 8.96 14.47 -11.22
N LYS A 58 10.21 14.74 -11.63
CA LYS A 58 10.52 15.72 -12.69
C LYS A 58 9.95 15.28 -14.03
N TYR A 59 10.07 13.99 -14.36
CA TYR A 59 9.51 13.43 -15.59
C TYR A 59 7.98 13.47 -15.58
N MET A 60 7.35 13.04 -14.49
CA MET A 60 5.89 13.04 -14.38
C MET A 60 5.28 14.44 -14.48
N GLY A 61 5.90 15.43 -13.84
CA GLY A 61 5.47 16.83 -13.93
C GLY A 61 5.50 17.36 -15.36
N LYS A 62 6.58 17.10 -16.09
CA LYS A 62 6.70 17.47 -17.52
C LYS A 62 5.67 16.76 -18.38
N ALA A 63 5.55 15.44 -18.24
CA ALA A 63 4.59 14.66 -19.02
C ALA A 63 3.13 15.09 -18.77
N LYS A 64 2.78 15.47 -17.52
CA LYS A 64 1.46 16.01 -17.20
C LYS A 64 1.22 17.36 -17.88
N ALA A 65 2.19 18.26 -17.84
CA ALA A 65 2.10 19.55 -18.53
C ALA A 65 1.95 19.39 -20.04
N ASP A 66 2.70 18.45 -20.65
CA ASP A 66 2.60 18.13 -22.07
C ASP A 66 1.21 17.56 -22.44
N LEU A 67 0.64 16.69 -21.60
CA LEU A 67 -0.71 16.15 -21.80
C LEU A 67 -1.79 17.24 -21.70
N GLU A 68 -1.67 18.16 -20.74
CA GLU A 68 -2.60 19.30 -20.61
C GLU A 68 -2.50 20.23 -21.82
N PHE A 69 -1.28 20.49 -22.31
CA PHE A 69 -1.07 21.27 -23.52
C PHE A 69 -1.67 20.58 -24.76
N LEU A 70 -1.47 19.27 -24.92
CA LEU A 70 -2.08 18.49 -25.99
C LEU A 70 -3.60 18.48 -25.91
N LYS A 71 -4.17 18.45 -24.71
CA LYS A 71 -5.62 18.56 -24.51
C LYS A 71 -6.18 19.89 -25.02
N LYS A 72 -5.45 20.99 -24.78
CA LYS A 72 -5.80 22.32 -25.34
C LYS A 72 -5.71 22.31 -26.87
N LYS A 73 -4.64 21.75 -27.44
CA LYS A 73 -4.49 21.62 -28.91
C LYS A 73 -5.59 20.77 -29.55
N MET A 74 -5.97 19.65 -28.93
CA MET A 74 -7.09 18.83 -29.41
C MET A 74 -8.42 19.60 -29.41
N LYS A 75 -8.67 20.43 -28.38
CA LYS A 75 -9.87 21.28 -28.32
C LYS A 75 -9.87 22.33 -29.45
N ALA A 76 -8.73 22.97 -29.69
CA ALA A 76 -8.58 23.94 -30.78
C ALA A 76 -8.74 23.30 -32.16
N ALA A 77 -8.09 22.15 -32.41
CA ALA A 77 -8.22 21.40 -33.67
C ALA A 77 -9.66 20.95 -33.93
N LYS A 78 -10.38 20.52 -32.88
CA LYS A 78 -11.80 20.16 -32.98
C LYS A 78 -12.68 21.36 -33.33
N GLN A 79 -12.38 22.55 -32.81
CA GLN A 79 -13.09 23.78 -33.16
C GLN A 79 -12.80 24.23 -34.59
N ALA A 80 -11.55 24.06 -35.05
CA ALA A 80 -11.14 24.36 -36.41
C ALA A 80 -11.57 23.30 -37.45
N LYS A 81 -12.17 22.18 -37.02
CA LYS A 81 -12.49 21.00 -37.85
C LYS A 81 -11.28 20.48 -38.64
N ASP A 82 -10.10 20.57 -38.04
CA ASP A 82 -8.86 20.03 -38.60
C ASP A 82 -8.63 18.61 -38.07
N ASP A 83 -9.11 17.63 -38.84
CA ASP A 83 -9.06 16.21 -38.48
C ASP A 83 -7.63 15.66 -38.44
N ASP A 84 -6.72 16.19 -39.26
CA ASP A 84 -5.33 15.74 -39.30
C ASP A 84 -4.54 16.25 -38.08
N ALA A 85 -4.71 17.52 -37.71
CA ALA A 85 -4.15 18.05 -36.47
C ALA A 85 -4.70 17.31 -35.23
N LEU A 86 -5.98 16.95 -35.25
CA LEU A 86 -6.62 16.16 -34.19
C LEU A 86 -6.03 14.75 -34.09
N ALA A 87 -5.85 14.06 -35.22
CA ALA A 87 -5.27 12.72 -35.27
C ALA A 87 -3.82 12.72 -34.74
N ARG A 88 -3.00 13.68 -35.17
CA ARG A 88 -1.62 13.85 -34.69
C ARG A 88 -1.55 14.11 -33.19
N ALA A 89 -2.38 15.02 -32.68
CA ALA A 89 -2.43 15.35 -31.25
C ALA A 89 -2.87 14.14 -30.40
N ARG A 90 -3.84 13.35 -30.86
CA ARG A 90 -4.25 12.10 -30.21
C ARG A 90 -3.13 11.06 -30.18
N GLY A 91 -2.45 10.84 -31.31
CA GLY A 91 -1.35 9.89 -31.39
C GLY A 91 -0.20 10.24 -30.45
N LEU A 92 0.16 11.53 -30.38
CA LEU A 92 1.19 11.99 -29.45
C LEU A 92 0.75 11.90 -27.99
N SER A 93 -0.51 12.27 -27.69
CA SER A 93 -1.09 12.14 -26.36
C SER A 93 -1.10 10.68 -25.88
N GLY A 94 -1.39 9.72 -26.77
CA GLY A 94 -1.36 8.30 -26.44
C GLY A 94 0.05 7.81 -26.08
N LYS A 95 1.06 8.20 -26.87
CA LYS A 95 2.46 7.83 -26.59
C LYS A 95 2.98 8.43 -25.28
N ILE A 96 2.71 9.71 -25.02
CA ILE A 96 3.14 10.37 -23.78
C ILE A 96 2.35 9.82 -22.59
N GLY A 97 1.03 9.65 -22.74
CA GLY A 97 0.16 9.08 -21.72
C GLY A 97 0.56 7.66 -21.33
N GLY A 98 0.89 6.80 -22.30
CA GLY A 98 1.36 5.45 -22.04
C GLY A 98 2.68 5.43 -21.26
N LYS A 99 3.66 6.26 -21.64
CA LYS A 99 4.92 6.39 -20.89
C LYS A 99 4.72 6.95 -19.48
N TYR A 100 3.83 7.93 -19.33
CA TYR A 100 3.42 8.47 -18.03
C TYR A 100 2.79 7.39 -17.14
N MET A 101 1.87 6.59 -17.70
CA MET A 101 1.20 5.51 -16.97
C MET A 101 2.20 4.46 -16.49
N ILE A 102 3.12 4.01 -17.34
CA ILE A 102 4.14 3.03 -16.96
C ILE A 102 5.06 3.60 -15.88
N ALA A 103 5.47 4.87 -16.01
CA ALA A 103 6.30 5.55 -15.03
C ALA A 103 5.60 5.70 -13.67
N ALA A 104 4.28 5.89 -13.65
CA ALA A 104 3.47 5.95 -12.43
C ALA A 104 3.18 4.56 -11.85
N LEU A 105 3.01 3.53 -12.70
CA LEU A 105 2.66 2.18 -12.28
C LEU A 105 3.83 1.45 -11.61
N LYS A 106 5.06 1.65 -12.12
CA LYS A 106 6.26 0.99 -11.60
C LYS A 106 6.43 1.17 -10.08
N PRO A 107 6.42 2.38 -9.50
CA PRO A 107 6.53 2.56 -8.05
C PRO A 107 5.32 2.00 -7.29
N SER A 108 4.12 2.07 -7.86
CA SER A 108 2.92 1.47 -7.23
C SER A 108 3.03 -0.05 -7.11
N LEU A 109 3.60 -0.73 -8.11
CA LEU A 109 3.84 -2.18 -8.02
C LEU A 109 4.82 -2.54 -6.90
N TRP A 110 5.78 -1.67 -6.58
CA TRP A 110 6.69 -1.87 -5.46
C TRP A 110 6.01 -1.71 -4.09
N THR A 111 4.89 -0.98 -4.01
CA THR A 111 4.15 -0.84 -2.75
C THR A 111 3.34 -2.08 -2.37
N VAL A 112 2.95 -2.91 -3.34
CA VAL A 112 2.18 -4.14 -3.10
C VAL A 112 2.92 -5.13 -2.20
N PRO A 113 4.16 -5.56 -2.50
CA PRO A 113 4.88 -6.48 -1.63
C PRO A 113 5.19 -5.85 -0.26
N LEU A 114 5.47 -4.54 -0.21
CA LEU A 114 5.70 -3.83 1.05
C LEU A 114 4.48 -3.91 1.98
N ILE A 115 3.29 -3.54 1.48
CA ILE A 115 2.06 -3.61 2.25
C ILE A 115 1.71 -5.06 2.58
N GLY A 116 1.94 -5.99 1.65
CA GLY A 116 1.70 -7.42 1.87
C GLY A 116 2.50 -7.97 3.06
N VAL A 117 3.80 -7.67 3.13
CA VAL A 117 4.67 -8.10 4.24
C VAL A 117 4.22 -7.47 5.56
N ILE A 118 3.98 -6.16 5.58
CA ILE A 118 3.53 -5.47 6.81
C ILE A 118 2.17 -6.01 7.27
N GLY A 119 1.25 -6.26 6.35
CA GLY A 119 -0.08 -6.80 6.66
C GLY A 119 0.00 -8.22 7.22
N LEU A 120 0.81 -9.09 6.61
CA LEU A 120 1.06 -10.45 7.12
C LEU A 120 1.73 -10.43 8.49
N TRP A 121 2.73 -9.57 8.68
CA TRP A 121 3.39 -9.36 9.97
C TRP A 121 2.40 -8.91 11.04
N THR A 122 1.57 -7.92 10.72
CA THR A 122 0.51 -7.39 11.60
C THR A 122 -0.47 -8.49 11.98
N GLY A 123 -0.91 -9.31 11.02
CA GLY A 123 -1.79 -10.44 11.28
C GLY A 123 -1.16 -11.49 12.20
N SER A 124 0.15 -11.75 12.05
CA SER A 124 0.85 -12.74 12.88
C SER A 124 1.17 -12.28 14.31
N ARG A 125 1.34 -10.98 14.53
CA ARG A 125 1.73 -10.41 15.85
C ARG A 125 0.58 -9.80 16.63
N LEU A 126 -0.34 -9.14 15.91
CA LEU A 126 -1.46 -8.38 16.48
C LEU A 126 -2.82 -9.03 16.17
N GLY A 127 -2.81 -10.21 15.54
CA GLY A 127 -4.01 -10.96 15.24
C GLY A 127 -4.72 -11.43 16.52
N PHE A 128 -6.03 -11.27 16.55
CA PHE A 128 -6.84 -11.86 17.61
C PHE A 128 -7.06 -13.34 17.32
N HIS A 129 -6.49 -14.20 18.15
CA HIS A 129 -6.79 -15.63 18.11
C HIS A 129 -8.03 -15.90 18.98
N PRO A 130 -9.08 -16.53 18.42
CA PRO A 130 -10.21 -16.93 19.24
C PRO A 130 -9.77 -17.95 20.29
N ILE A 131 -10.39 -17.90 21.46
CA ILE A 131 -10.18 -18.88 22.53
C ILE A 131 -10.74 -20.22 22.04
N HIS A 132 -9.95 -21.28 22.11
CA HIS A 132 -10.39 -22.64 21.79
C HIS A 132 -10.79 -23.40 23.07
N PRO A 133 -11.69 -24.38 22.97
CA PRO A 133 -12.01 -25.25 24.10
C PRO A 133 -10.74 -25.96 24.62
N GLY A 134 -10.42 -25.75 25.89
CA GLY A 134 -9.23 -26.31 26.53
C GLY A 134 -8.06 -25.33 26.67
N ASP A 135 -8.14 -24.12 26.10
CA ASP A 135 -7.14 -23.07 26.34
C ASP A 135 -7.27 -22.53 27.77
N GLU A 136 -6.15 -22.40 28.47
CA GLU A 136 -6.11 -21.69 29.75
C GLU A 136 -6.26 -20.19 29.49
N VAL A 137 -7.30 -19.58 30.04
CA VAL A 137 -7.55 -18.14 29.92
C VAL A 137 -7.66 -17.50 31.30
N ALA A 138 -6.99 -16.35 31.44
CA ALA A 138 -7.15 -15.49 32.61
C ALA A 138 -8.33 -14.54 32.36
N VAL A 139 -9.36 -14.65 33.20
CA VAL A 139 -10.52 -13.75 33.17
C VAL A 139 -10.34 -12.71 34.27
N VAL A 140 -10.31 -11.44 33.88
CA VAL A 140 -10.45 -10.32 34.82
C VAL A 140 -11.91 -9.90 34.78
N ALA A 141 -12.61 -10.10 35.90
CA ALA A 141 -13.99 -9.68 36.05
C ALA A 141 -14.04 -8.53 37.06
N ASP A 142 -14.53 -7.39 36.61
CA ASP A 142 -14.85 -6.27 37.48
C ASP A 142 -16.27 -6.47 38.01
N PHE A 143 -16.40 -6.56 39.34
CA PHE A 143 -17.67 -6.69 40.01
C PHE A 143 -18.11 -5.33 40.56
N GLU A 144 -19.40 -5.01 40.45
CA GLU A 144 -19.95 -3.83 41.13
C GLU A 144 -19.89 -4.02 42.65
N ASP A 145 -19.79 -2.91 43.38
CA ASP A 145 -19.78 -2.90 44.84
C ASP A 145 -21.03 -3.64 45.37
N ASN A 146 -20.79 -4.76 46.06
CA ASN A 146 -21.77 -5.72 46.63
C ASN A 146 -22.17 -6.94 45.77
N ALA A 147 -21.60 -7.16 44.58
CA ALA A 147 -21.78 -8.43 43.90
C ALA A 147 -20.99 -9.54 44.62
N LYS A 148 -21.69 -10.59 45.07
CA LYS A 148 -21.07 -11.80 45.62
C LYS A 148 -20.77 -12.74 44.45
N GLY A 149 -19.48 -12.97 44.21
CA GLY A 149 -18.98 -13.90 43.19
C GLY A 149 -19.34 -15.35 43.47
#